data_AF-A0A9D5NKR8-F1
#
_entry.id   AF-A0A9D5NKR8-F1
#
_cell.length_a   1.000
_cell.length_b   1.000
_cell.length_c   1.000
_cell.angle_alpha   90.00
_cell.angle_beta   90.00
_cell.angle_gamma   90.00
#
_symmetry.space_group_name_H-M   'P 1'
#
loop_
_entity.id
_entity.type
_entity.pdbx_description
1 polymer ?
#
loop_
_entity_poly.entity_id
_entity_poly.type
_entity_poly.pdbx_seq_one_letter_code
_entity_poly.pdbx_strand_id
1 'polypeptide(L)'
;MTKKLIYILPLLLLLLSCGREKTPVYVPNPVIELSFKSFHEDGVILEVKSLNTDAIHVLVLPMGAEKPSVEQICNEGKPAEEEDVFIGGLESDTDYAAYAVGSLKDRYSKISECLFTTPFRSTERTEIPVFADLDLIPGGITNKTPNTWDEDRIKPHVTFTDENGQEQWLHEAFLLIGGEDAKRDMILSIDSGGRRSGTQEAWTDFADYWLKDGGVVDVLDQTISNAKTRIGRPSFRHKVVITMPDPIMLEYFTDKGSSTTYWGSVHDRTLDFQNTADQVLAYQWYINYVIEQWEKLTPQNVELAGFYILSEILVAKPSGWNYKYKRWDKILPLVASYLHEMKYGLYWIPYYQADGYDMTEELGIDYTWIQPNKYWDYPEKEQKKNWSWVFSTMNTYGHGMEIEFEGSHGEAGWSQWEEGVARTSSSILETVRTNNDAQGTAKGKPNPQAARNKQLLRDYMEEFKKAGHYGKSRIATYSGTNAMYELATSPDEKDREMYLEYCRFIVENPLRQ
;
A
#
# COMPACT_ATOMS: atom_id res chain seq x y z
N MET A 1 40.92 9.85 19.78
CA MET A 1 40.44 11.19 20.20
C MET A 1 38.96 11.09 20.49
N THR A 2 38.64 10.99 21.77
CA THR A 2 37.32 10.69 22.32
C THR A 2 36.71 11.99 22.83
N LYS A 3 35.57 12.43 22.28
CA LYS A 3 34.71 13.40 22.95
C LYS A 3 33.24 13.00 22.77
N LYS A 4 32.68 12.50 23.86
CA LYS A 4 31.25 12.25 24.09
C LYS A 4 30.49 13.57 24.04
N LEU A 5 29.38 13.60 23.31
CA LEU A 5 28.38 14.66 23.37
C LEU A 5 27.57 14.49 24.67
N ILE A 6 27.46 15.57 25.44
CA ILE A 6 26.77 15.67 26.72
C ILE A 6 25.31 16.04 26.43
N TYR A 7 24.36 15.20 26.84
CA TYR A 7 22.96 15.59 26.96
C TYR A 7 22.78 16.44 28.22
N ILE A 8 22.23 17.64 28.05
CA ILE A 8 21.89 18.55 29.14
C ILE A 8 20.54 18.13 29.71
N LEU A 9 20.55 17.58 30.93
CA LEU A 9 19.39 17.38 31.79
C LEU A 9 19.29 18.60 32.74
N PRO A 10 18.12 19.22 32.98
CA PRO A 10 18.05 20.29 33.96
C PRO A 10 18.17 19.72 35.37
N LEU A 11 19.30 20.03 36.02
CA LEU A 11 19.61 19.67 37.40
C LEU A 11 18.87 20.62 38.35
N LEU A 12 17.82 20.15 39.01
CA LEU A 12 17.16 20.88 40.10
C LEU A 12 18.07 20.80 41.35
N LEU A 13 18.69 21.91 41.73
CA LEU A 13 19.48 22.02 42.96
C LEU A 13 18.58 21.92 44.20
N LEU A 14 18.88 20.99 45.10
CA LEU A 14 18.38 20.98 46.49
C LEU A 14 19.51 21.43 47.43
N LEU A 15 19.29 22.58 48.07
CA LEU A 15 20.12 23.11 49.14
C LEU A 15 19.98 22.24 50.41
N LEU A 16 21.14 21.93 51.00
CA LEU A 16 21.25 21.31 52.32
C LEU A 16 20.69 22.24 53.41
N SER A 17 19.73 21.73 54.17
CA SER A 17 19.34 22.23 55.48
C SER A 17 19.26 21.04 56.44
N CYS A 18 20.03 21.11 57.53
CA CYS A 18 20.04 20.13 58.60
C CYS A 18 18.71 20.20 59.37
N GLY A 19 17.90 19.17 59.22
CA GLY A 19 16.76 18.87 60.08
C GLY A 19 16.43 17.39 59.97
N ARG A 20 16.31 16.68 61.10
CA ARG A 20 15.76 15.31 61.12
C ARG A 20 14.27 15.39 60.84
N GLU A 21 13.91 15.48 59.57
CA GLU A 21 12.57 15.19 59.06
C GLU A 21 12.72 14.13 57.98
N LYS A 22 11.86 13.10 58.01
CA LYS A 22 11.82 12.04 57.00
C LYS A 22 11.65 12.72 55.64
N THR A 23 12.69 12.72 54.81
CA THR A 23 12.55 13.06 53.40
C THR A 23 11.43 12.19 52.85
N PRO A 24 10.33 12.75 52.31
CA PRO A 24 9.32 11.95 51.67
C PRO A 24 10.02 11.20 50.53
N VAL A 25 10.12 9.88 50.64
CA VAL A 25 10.56 9.03 49.56
C VAL A 25 9.51 9.20 48.49
N TYR A 26 9.80 9.96 47.44
CA TYR A 26 8.92 10.06 46.28
C TYR A 26 8.81 8.67 45.69
N VAL A 27 7.65 8.03 45.89
CA VAL A 27 7.35 6.78 45.20
C VAL A 27 6.62 7.18 43.92
N PRO A 28 7.23 7.06 42.74
CA PRO A 28 6.57 7.39 41.48
C PRO A 28 5.29 6.57 41.31
N ASN A 29 4.27 7.14 40.65
CA ASN A 29 3.06 6.40 40.33
C ASN A 29 3.37 5.34 39.25
N PRO A 30 2.72 4.18 39.29
CA PRO A 30 2.79 3.22 38.20
C PRO A 30 2.25 3.85 36.91
N VAL A 31 2.96 3.62 35.81
CA VAL A 31 2.55 4.04 34.46
C VAL A 31 2.58 2.81 33.57
N ILE A 32 1.57 2.70 32.70
CA ILE A 32 1.43 1.60 31.76
C ILE A 32 0.99 2.15 30.40
N GLU A 33 1.47 1.51 29.35
CA GLU A 33 1.08 1.72 27.97
C GLU A 33 0.82 0.34 27.36
N LEU A 34 -0.38 0.16 26.82
CA LEU A 34 -0.82 -1.04 26.13
C LEU A 34 -0.91 -0.75 24.64
N SER A 35 -0.38 -1.65 23.81
CA SER A 35 -0.50 -1.56 22.36
C SER A 35 -0.67 -2.93 21.73
N PHE A 36 -1.40 -2.98 20.62
CA PHE A 36 -1.50 -4.17 19.80
C PHE A 36 -0.14 -4.49 19.14
N LYS A 37 0.25 -5.78 19.11
CA LYS A 37 1.54 -6.23 18.55
C LYS A 37 1.40 -7.16 17.35
N SER A 38 0.56 -8.18 17.41
CA SER A 38 0.34 -9.09 16.28
C SER A 38 -0.89 -9.96 16.50
N PHE A 39 -1.40 -10.55 15.42
CA PHE A 39 -2.41 -11.60 15.49
C PHE A 39 -1.75 -12.98 15.61
N HIS A 40 -2.53 -13.96 16.08
CA HIS A 40 -2.19 -15.37 16.14
C HIS A 40 -3.43 -16.19 15.78
N GLU A 41 -3.24 -17.46 15.41
CA GLU A 41 -4.27 -18.36 14.89
C GLU A 41 -5.56 -18.40 15.75
N ASP A 42 -5.45 -18.25 17.07
CA ASP A 42 -6.55 -18.30 18.04
C ASP A 42 -6.63 -17.07 18.97
N GLY A 43 -5.89 -15.99 18.67
CA GLY A 43 -5.79 -14.85 19.58
C GLY A 43 -4.97 -13.66 19.09
N VAL A 44 -4.49 -12.86 20.04
CA VAL A 44 -3.63 -11.70 19.80
C VAL A 44 -2.45 -11.68 20.75
N ILE A 45 -1.37 -11.02 20.32
CA ILE A 45 -0.27 -10.62 21.18
C ILE A 45 -0.40 -9.11 21.40
N LEU A 46 -0.43 -8.72 22.67
CA LEU A 46 -0.45 -7.33 23.10
C LEU A 46 0.90 -6.99 23.75
N GLU A 47 1.49 -5.86 23.39
CA GLU A 47 2.69 -5.33 24.03
C GLU A 47 2.27 -4.43 25.20
N VAL A 48 2.92 -4.62 26.35
CA VAL A 48 2.76 -3.80 27.52
C VAL A 48 4.10 -3.20 27.92
N LYS A 49 4.17 -1.87 27.90
CA LYS A 49 5.28 -1.11 28.48
C LYS A 49 4.86 -0.54 29.82
N SER A 50 5.75 -0.63 30.80
CA SER A 50 5.44 -0.16 32.15
C SER A 50 6.63 0.46 32.87
N LEU A 51 6.32 1.33 33.83
CA LEU A 51 7.29 1.97 34.71
C LEU A 51 6.74 1.99 36.13
N ASN A 52 7.56 1.58 37.10
CA ASN A 52 7.24 1.57 38.52
C ASN A 52 6.02 0.69 38.83
N THR A 53 6.01 -0.55 38.35
CA THR A 53 4.94 -1.53 38.51
C THR A 53 5.52 -2.81 39.14
N ASP A 54 4.80 -3.39 40.09
CA ASP A 54 5.07 -4.71 40.67
C ASP A 54 4.31 -5.82 39.91
N ALA A 55 3.10 -5.50 39.44
CA ALA A 55 2.26 -6.44 38.68
C ALA A 55 1.40 -5.70 37.66
N ILE A 56 1.07 -6.40 36.58
CA ILE A 56 0.29 -5.89 35.45
C ILE A 56 -0.79 -6.91 35.13
N HIS A 57 -2.01 -6.44 34.87
CA HIS A 57 -3.12 -7.28 34.41
C HIS A 57 -3.71 -6.70 33.13
N VAL A 58 -4.05 -7.59 32.20
CA VAL A 58 -4.65 -7.26 30.91
C VAL A 58 -5.97 -8.01 30.77
N LEU A 59 -7.05 -7.26 30.55
CA LEU A 59 -8.39 -7.80 30.32
C LEU A 59 -8.86 -7.42 28.92
N VAL A 60 -9.35 -8.39 28.15
CA VAL A 60 -9.90 -8.17 26.81
C VAL A 60 -11.39 -8.46 26.85
N LEU A 61 -12.20 -7.52 26.37
CA LEU A 61 -13.65 -7.63 26.34
C LEU A 61 -14.16 -7.34 24.92
N PRO A 62 -15.22 -8.03 24.47
CA PRO A 62 -15.90 -7.66 23.23
C PRO A 62 -16.34 -6.20 23.28
N MET A 63 -16.25 -5.51 22.15
CA MET A 63 -16.73 -4.15 22.02
C MET A 63 -18.23 -4.07 22.33
N GLY A 64 -18.61 -3.02 23.05
CA GLY A 64 -19.97 -2.84 23.58
C GLY A 64 -20.17 -3.34 25.01
N ALA A 65 -19.21 -4.10 25.56
CA ALA A 65 -19.16 -4.35 27.00
C ALA A 65 -18.92 -3.05 27.79
N GLU A 66 -19.38 -3.00 29.04
CA GLU A 66 -19.10 -1.87 29.93
C GLU A 66 -17.59 -1.78 30.19
N LYS A 67 -17.03 -0.56 30.10
CA LYS A 67 -15.60 -0.33 30.35
C LYS A 67 -15.25 -0.80 31.77
N PRO A 68 -14.28 -1.71 31.94
CA PRO A 68 -14.04 -2.36 33.23
C PRO A 68 -13.40 -1.40 34.23
N SER A 69 -13.68 -1.64 35.51
CA SER A 69 -13.01 -0.93 36.60
C SER A 69 -11.57 -1.46 36.80
N VAL A 70 -10.74 -0.69 37.50
CA VAL A 70 -9.39 -1.14 37.90
C VAL A 70 -9.44 -2.47 38.67
N GLU A 71 -10.38 -2.61 39.60
CA GLU A 71 -10.56 -3.83 40.40
C GLU A 71 -10.94 -5.02 39.52
N GLN A 72 -11.83 -4.82 38.56
CA GLN A 72 -12.21 -5.86 37.62
C GLN A 72 -11.00 -6.32 36.77
N ILE A 73 -10.21 -5.38 36.23
CA ILE A 73 -9.02 -5.71 35.46
C ILE A 73 -8.02 -6.51 36.32
N CYS A 74 -7.81 -6.14 37.58
CA CYS A 74 -6.92 -6.88 38.47
C CYS A 74 -7.44 -8.28 38.85
N ASN A 75 -8.75 -8.47 38.93
CA ASN A 75 -9.34 -9.75 39.36
C ASN A 75 -9.55 -10.74 38.20
N GLU A 76 -9.96 -10.24 37.03
CA GLU A 76 -10.35 -11.04 35.87
C GLU A 76 -9.29 -11.02 34.76
N GLY A 77 -8.43 -10.00 34.74
CA GLY A 77 -7.40 -9.85 33.73
C GLY A 77 -6.29 -10.89 33.84
N LYS A 78 -5.72 -11.26 32.69
CA LYS A 78 -4.54 -12.12 32.61
C LYS A 78 -3.33 -11.35 33.15
N PRO A 79 -2.54 -11.92 34.07
CA PRO A 79 -1.30 -11.30 34.51
C PRO A 79 -0.28 -11.27 33.37
N ALA A 80 0.40 -10.14 33.21
CA ALA A 80 1.50 -10.01 32.25
C ALA A 80 2.82 -10.38 32.94
N GLU A 81 3.39 -11.53 32.56
CA GLU A 81 4.68 -12.00 33.08
C GLU A 81 5.87 -11.47 32.26
N GLU A 82 5.60 -11.05 31.03
CA GLU A 82 6.54 -10.51 30.06
C GLU A 82 5.97 -9.24 29.42
N GLU A 83 6.77 -8.52 28.63
CA GLU A 83 6.31 -7.36 27.86
C GLU A 83 5.25 -7.75 26.82
N ASP A 84 5.25 -9.01 26.35
CA ASP A 84 4.27 -9.52 25.40
C ASP A 84 3.25 -10.45 26.09
N VAL A 85 1.97 -10.16 25.91
CA VAL A 85 0.86 -10.90 26.51
C VAL A 85 0.01 -11.52 25.41
N PHE A 86 0.02 -12.85 25.34
CA PHE A 86 -0.89 -13.59 24.47
C PHE A 86 -2.29 -13.68 25.10
N ILE A 87 -3.33 -13.29 24.35
CA ILE A 87 -4.74 -13.45 24.71
C ILE A 87 -5.39 -14.33 23.63
N GLY A 88 -5.72 -15.57 24.01
CA GLY A 88 -6.39 -16.54 23.13
C GLY A 88 -7.89 -16.64 23.38
N GLY A 89 -8.57 -17.45 22.56
CA GLY A 89 -10.01 -17.72 22.70
C GLY A 89 -10.90 -16.57 22.20
N LEU A 90 -10.37 -15.73 21.32
CA LEU A 90 -11.12 -14.64 20.70
C LEU A 90 -11.91 -15.16 19.49
N GLU A 91 -13.15 -14.67 19.36
CA GLU A 91 -14.00 -14.90 18.20
C GLU A 91 -13.39 -14.21 16.98
N SER A 92 -13.55 -14.78 15.79
CA SER A 92 -13.10 -14.17 14.54
C SER A 92 -14.01 -13.02 14.13
N ASP A 93 -13.50 -12.08 13.34
CA ASP A 93 -14.28 -10.94 12.82
C ASP A 93 -15.08 -10.20 13.91
N THR A 94 -14.47 -10.08 15.09
CA THR A 94 -15.07 -9.49 16.27
C THR A 94 -14.20 -8.36 16.77
N ASP A 95 -14.86 -7.27 17.15
CA ASP A 95 -14.19 -6.09 17.69
C ASP A 95 -13.98 -6.24 19.19
N TYR A 96 -12.78 -5.90 19.65
CA TYR A 96 -12.38 -6.00 21.05
C TYR A 96 -11.76 -4.72 21.59
N ALA A 97 -11.92 -4.51 22.88
CA ALA A 97 -11.16 -3.56 23.66
C ALA A 97 -10.28 -4.31 24.67
N ALA A 98 -8.98 -4.05 24.62
CA ALA A 98 -8.04 -4.50 25.63
C ALA A 98 -7.76 -3.37 26.63
N TYR A 99 -7.74 -3.75 27.91
CA TYR A 99 -7.55 -2.86 29.05
C TYR A 99 -6.40 -3.35 29.91
N ALA A 100 -5.44 -2.48 30.22
CA ALA A 100 -4.31 -2.82 31.08
C ALA A 100 -4.19 -1.88 32.28
N VAL A 101 -3.86 -2.46 33.43
CA VAL A 101 -3.53 -1.72 34.67
C VAL A 101 -2.25 -2.26 35.27
N GLY A 102 -1.33 -1.35 35.58
CA GLY A 102 -0.16 -1.60 36.41
C GLY A 102 -0.44 -1.26 37.87
N SER A 103 0.04 -2.09 38.78
CA SER A 103 -0.05 -1.89 40.23
C SER A 103 1.33 -1.75 40.85
N LEU A 104 1.45 -0.96 41.91
CA LEU A 104 2.67 -0.82 42.72
C LEU A 104 2.25 -0.61 44.18
N LYS A 105 2.40 -1.66 44.98
CA LYS A 105 1.76 -1.74 46.31
C LYS A 105 0.26 -1.43 46.21
N ASP A 106 -0.26 -0.51 47.01
CA ASP A 106 -1.68 -0.14 47.04
C ASP A 106 -2.09 0.92 46.00
N ARG A 107 -1.27 1.14 44.96
CA ARG A 107 -1.52 2.16 43.92
C ARG A 107 -1.64 1.52 42.55
N TYR A 108 -2.45 2.14 41.71
CA TYR A 108 -2.75 1.69 40.36
C TYR A 108 -2.44 2.77 39.34
N SER A 109 -2.08 2.36 38.13
CA SER A 109 -1.94 3.26 36.99
C SER A 109 -3.32 3.73 36.53
N LYS A 110 -3.34 4.69 35.60
CA LYS A 110 -4.52 4.85 34.75
C LYS A 110 -4.70 3.58 33.91
N ILE A 111 -5.94 3.26 33.56
CA ILE A 111 -6.25 2.21 32.59
C ILE A 111 -5.70 2.64 31.24
N SER A 112 -4.83 1.82 30.65
CA SER A 112 -4.46 1.95 29.25
C SER A 112 -5.39 1.08 28.41
N GLU A 113 -5.79 1.58 27.25
CA GLU A 113 -6.79 0.96 26.38
C GLU A 113 -6.24 0.86 24.95
N CYS A 114 -6.49 -0.27 24.31
CA CYS A 114 -6.18 -0.50 22.90
C CYS A 114 -7.34 -1.24 22.24
N LEU A 115 -7.81 -0.73 21.10
CA LEU A 115 -8.87 -1.35 20.31
C LEU A 115 -8.27 -2.11 19.13
N PHE A 116 -8.89 -3.22 18.76
CA PHE A 116 -8.52 -3.99 17.58
C PHE A 116 -9.72 -4.82 17.10
N THR A 117 -9.72 -5.15 15.81
CA THR A 117 -10.65 -6.12 15.21
C THR A 117 -9.87 -7.40 14.93
N THR A 118 -10.36 -8.55 15.39
CA THR A 118 -9.76 -9.85 15.01
C THR A 118 -10.05 -10.16 13.55
N PRO A 119 -9.10 -10.77 12.82
CA PRO A 119 -9.31 -11.13 11.42
C PRO A 119 -10.46 -12.12 11.25
N PHE A 120 -11.18 -11.99 10.14
CA PHE A 120 -12.11 -13.05 9.70
C PHE A 120 -11.33 -14.31 9.34
N ARG A 121 -11.77 -15.47 9.83
CA ARG A 121 -11.11 -16.75 9.58
C ARG A 121 -11.86 -17.53 8.51
N SER A 122 -11.44 -17.38 7.25
CA SER A 122 -11.93 -18.24 6.17
C SER A 122 -11.34 -19.64 6.29
N THR A 123 -12.18 -20.68 6.19
CA THR A 123 -11.70 -22.07 6.06
C THR A 123 -11.36 -22.45 4.62
N GLU A 124 -11.69 -21.61 3.65
CA GLU A 124 -11.49 -21.89 2.22
C GLU A 124 -10.11 -21.45 1.73
N ARG A 125 -9.51 -20.42 2.35
CA ARG A 125 -8.20 -19.88 1.97
C ARG A 125 -7.11 -20.38 2.91
N THR A 126 -6.14 -21.11 2.36
CA THR A 126 -5.05 -21.74 3.15
C THR A 126 -3.69 -21.07 2.96
N GLU A 127 -3.51 -20.33 1.86
CA GLU A 127 -2.25 -19.66 1.51
C GLU A 127 -2.50 -18.33 0.79
N ILE A 128 -1.49 -17.46 0.80
CA ILE A 128 -1.51 -16.20 0.05
C ILE A 128 -1.42 -16.49 -1.44
N PRO A 129 -2.33 -15.96 -2.29
CA PRO A 129 -2.30 -16.21 -3.72
C PRO A 129 -0.99 -15.81 -4.38
N VAL A 130 -0.52 -16.65 -5.29
CA VAL A 130 0.69 -16.42 -6.08
C VAL A 130 0.34 -16.08 -7.52
N PHE A 131 1.14 -15.19 -8.11
CA PHE A 131 1.07 -14.79 -9.51
C PHE A 131 2.46 -14.36 -10.00
N ALA A 132 2.71 -14.55 -11.29
CA ALA A 132 4.00 -14.25 -11.91
C ALA A 132 4.11 -12.78 -12.37
N ASP A 133 2.97 -12.19 -12.78
CA ASP A 133 2.87 -10.83 -13.29
C ASP A 133 1.68 -10.07 -12.72
N LEU A 134 1.84 -8.75 -12.61
CA LEU A 134 0.85 -7.81 -12.08
C LEU A 134 0.71 -6.63 -13.03
N ASP A 135 -0.50 -6.39 -13.54
CA ASP A 135 -0.78 -5.23 -14.38
C ASP A 135 -1.52 -4.16 -13.58
N LEU A 136 -0.99 -2.94 -13.59
CA LEU A 136 -1.59 -1.81 -12.91
C LEU A 136 -2.71 -1.26 -13.78
N ILE A 137 -3.87 -1.10 -13.17
CA ILE A 137 -5.09 -0.54 -13.76
C ILE A 137 -5.33 0.81 -13.09
N PRO A 138 -4.86 1.92 -13.70
CA PRO A 138 -4.97 3.23 -13.06
C PRO A 138 -6.40 3.73 -13.06
N GLY A 139 -6.75 4.40 -11.99
CA GLY A 139 -8.04 5.04 -11.79
C GLY A 139 -7.97 6.05 -10.66
N GLY A 140 -9.11 6.25 -10.02
CA GLY A 140 -9.33 7.30 -9.03
C GLY A 140 -10.61 8.05 -9.33
N ILE A 141 -11.12 8.78 -8.33
CA ILE A 141 -12.38 9.50 -8.47
C ILE A 141 -12.11 10.72 -9.34
N THR A 142 -12.26 10.57 -10.66
CA THR A 142 -12.22 11.62 -11.69
C THR A 142 -10.87 12.25 -12.07
N ASN A 143 -9.75 11.81 -11.49
CA ASN A 143 -8.41 12.37 -11.75
C ASN A 143 -7.76 11.90 -13.06
N LYS A 144 -8.10 10.71 -13.56
CA LYS A 144 -7.60 10.16 -14.83
C LYS A 144 -8.62 10.38 -15.95
N THR A 145 -8.18 10.49 -17.19
CA THR A 145 -9.09 10.61 -18.35
C THR A 145 -8.67 9.60 -19.41
N PRO A 146 -9.51 8.65 -19.83
CA PRO A 146 -10.86 8.39 -19.31
C PRO A 146 -10.82 7.83 -17.88
N ASN A 147 -11.78 8.24 -17.04
CA ASN A 147 -11.90 7.82 -15.64
C ASN A 147 -12.74 6.53 -15.45
N THR A 148 -13.26 5.92 -16.52
CA THR A 148 -14.11 4.73 -16.46
C THR A 148 -13.52 3.59 -17.27
N TRP A 149 -13.53 2.38 -16.71
CA TRP A 149 -13.10 1.17 -17.40
C TRP A 149 -14.31 0.44 -18.00
N ASP A 150 -14.26 0.18 -19.30
CA ASP A 150 -15.23 -0.64 -20.03
C ASP A 150 -14.53 -1.89 -20.59
N GLU A 151 -15.30 -2.80 -21.20
CA GLU A 151 -14.76 -4.04 -21.77
C GLU A 151 -13.71 -3.76 -22.86
N ASP A 152 -13.91 -2.74 -23.69
CA ASP A 152 -12.95 -2.39 -24.75
C ASP A 152 -11.59 -1.97 -24.18
N ARG A 153 -11.59 -1.17 -23.10
CA ARG A 153 -10.36 -0.74 -22.42
C ARG A 153 -9.71 -1.86 -21.61
N ILE A 154 -10.48 -2.71 -20.92
CA ILE A 154 -9.92 -3.80 -20.09
C ILE A 154 -9.42 -4.96 -20.95
N LYS A 155 -10.09 -5.29 -22.06
CA LYS A 155 -9.78 -6.48 -22.86
C LYS A 155 -8.30 -6.63 -23.26
N PRO A 156 -7.58 -5.57 -23.70
CA PRO A 156 -6.16 -5.63 -24.02
C PRO A 156 -5.24 -5.95 -22.83
N HIS A 157 -5.73 -5.84 -21.60
CA HIS A 157 -5.01 -6.27 -20.39
C HIS A 157 -5.29 -7.74 -20.07
N VAL A 158 -6.44 -8.28 -20.48
CA VAL A 158 -6.89 -9.65 -20.18
C VAL A 158 -6.46 -10.65 -21.26
N THR A 159 -6.53 -10.25 -22.53
CA THR A 159 -6.25 -11.11 -23.69
C THR A 159 -5.57 -10.35 -24.81
N PHE A 160 -4.82 -11.06 -25.64
CA PHE A 160 -4.31 -10.53 -26.91
C PHE A 160 -4.40 -11.57 -28.01
N THR A 161 -4.43 -11.13 -29.26
CA THR A 161 -4.35 -12.00 -30.44
C THR A 161 -2.97 -11.90 -31.04
N ASP A 162 -2.25 -13.01 -31.15
CA ASP A 162 -0.92 -13.07 -31.72
C ASP A 162 -0.91 -12.89 -33.25
N GLU A 163 0.29 -12.85 -33.84
CA GLU A 163 0.48 -12.69 -35.28
C GLU A 163 -0.13 -13.83 -36.11
N ASN A 164 -0.37 -15.00 -35.50
CA ASN A 164 -0.99 -16.15 -36.16
C ASN A 164 -2.53 -16.12 -36.06
N GLY A 165 -3.09 -15.10 -35.41
CA GLY A 165 -4.53 -14.98 -35.20
C GLY A 165 -5.05 -15.79 -34.01
N GLN A 166 -4.18 -16.27 -33.12
CA GLN A 166 -4.57 -17.01 -31.93
C GLN A 166 -4.75 -16.05 -30.74
N GLU A 167 -5.95 -16.05 -30.15
CA GLU A 167 -6.25 -15.31 -28.92
C GLU A 167 -5.75 -16.08 -27.68
N GLN A 168 -5.06 -15.37 -26.77
CA GLN A 168 -4.39 -15.94 -25.60
C GLN A 168 -4.65 -15.07 -24.36
N TRP A 169 -4.56 -15.70 -23.17
CA TRP A 169 -4.61 -15.01 -21.87
C TRP A 169 -3.35 -14.19 -21.65
N LEU A 170 -3.48 -12.93 -21.24
CA LEU A 170 -2.36 -12.02 -20.99
C LEU A 170 -1.97 -12.00 -19.50
N HIS A 171 -2.56 -11.13 -18.69
CA HIS A 171 -2.13 -10.90 -17.31
C HIS A 171 -2.77 -11.83 -16.26
N GLU A 172 -1.98 -12.24 -15.25
CA GLU A 172 -2.46 -13.10 -14.15
C GLU A 172 -3.12 -12.33 -13.02
N ALA A 173 -2.62 -11.12 -12.72
CA ALA A 173 -3.10 -10.29 -11.63
C ALA A 173 -3.26 -8.82 -12.07
N PHE A 174 -4.20 -8.13 -11.43
CA PHE A 174 -4.52 -6.75 -11.69
C PHE A 174 -4.46 -5.93 -10.39
N LEU A 175 -3.64 -4.90 -10.36
CA LEU A 175 -3.57 -3.93 -9.27
C LEU A 175 -4.46 -2.73 -9.62
N LEU A 176 -5.53 -2.54 -8.85
CA LEU A 176 -6.40 -1.38 -8.99
C LEU A 176 -5.79 -0.20 -8.23
N ILE A 177 -5.16 0.72 -8.97
CA ILE A 177 -4.35 1.80 -8.41
C ILE A 177 -4.95 3.17 -8.67
N GLY A 178 -4.99 3.98 -7.62
CA GLY A 178 -5.40 5.38 -7.65
C GLY A 178 -5.06 6.04 -6.33
N GLY A 179 -4.88 7.35 -6.32
CA GLY A 179 -4.42 8.05 -5.13
C GLY A 179 -5.15 9.35 -4.82
N GLU A 180 -6.21 9.67 -5.54
CA GLU A 180 -6.87 10.98 -5.42
C GLU A 180 -8.39 10.87 -5.49
N ASP A 181 -9.04 11.73 -4.71
CA ASP A 181 -10.44 12.09 -4.89
C ASP A 181 -10.52 13.49 -5.50
N ALA A 182 -10.45 13.56 -6.83
CA ALA A 182 -10.50 14.84 -7.55
C ALA A 182 -11.88 15.52 -7.48
N LYS A 183 -12.95 14.79 -7.14
CA LYS A 183 -14.28 15.37 -6.92
C LYS A 183 -14.28 16.26 -5.66
N ARG A 184 -13.54 15.88 -4.63
CA ARG A 184 -13.44 16.61 -3.34
C ARG A 184 -12.13 17.37 -3.15
N ASP A 185 -11.21 17.31 -4.11
CA ASP A 185 -9.84 17.83 -4.00
C ASP A 185 -9.10 17.25 -2.77
N MET A 186 -9.23 15.94 -2.57
CA MET A 186 -8.57 15.20 -1.50
C MET A 186 -7.52 14.24 -2.05
N ILE A 187 -6.53 13.95 -1.22
CA ILE A 187 -5.45 13.01 -1.53
C ILE A 187 -5.53 11.78 -0.62
N LEU A 188 -5.27 10.61 -1.20
CA LEU A 188 -5.25 9.31 -0.52
C LEU A 188 -3.82 8.84 -0.20
N SER A 189 -2.80 9.58 -0.61
CA SER A 189 -1.40 9.40 -0.18
C SER A 189 -0.78 10.73 0.19
N ILE A 190 0.34 10.75 0.91
CA ILE A 190 1.01 12.04 1.15
C ILE A 190 1.67 12.51 -0.15
N ASP A 191 1.18 13.64 -0.70
CA ASP A 191 1.76 14.33 -1.85
C ASP A 191 2.64 15.53 -1.42
N SER A 192 3.19 16.30 -2.37
CA SER A 192 3.93 17.55 -2.07
C SER A 192 3.04 18.81 -2.04
N GLY A 193 1.77 18.69 -2.42
CA GLY A 193 0.86 19.79 -2.71
C GLY A 193 0.08 20.31 -1.50
N GLY A 194 0.06 19.57 -0.39
CA GLY A 194 -0.62 20.01 0.82
C GLY A 194 -2.14 19.90 0.74
N ARG A 195 -2.66 19.08 -0.18
CA ARG A 195 -4.10 18.82 -0.32
C ARG A 195 -4.66 18.17 0.95
N ARG A 196 -5.98 18.27 1.11
CA ARG A 196 -6.70 17.69 2.24
C ARG A 196 -6.58 16.16 2.19
N SER A 197 -6.19 15.55 3.29
CA SER A 197 -6.13 14.09 3.43
C SER A 197 -7.54 13.49 3.36
N GLY A 198 -7.65 12.31 2.74
CA GLY A 198 -8.92 11.62 2.54
C GLY A 198 -9.60 11.22 3.86
N THR A 199 -10.89 11.52 3.97
CA THR A 199 -11.75 11.06 5.07
C THR A 199 -12.19 9.60 4.88
N GLN A 200 -12.80 9.01 5.90
CA GLN A 200 -13.45 7.70 5.84
C GLN A 200 -14.44 7.63 4.66
N GLU A 201 -15.24 8.68 4.42
CA GLU A 201 -16.12 8.78 3.25
C GLU A 201 -15.35 8.72 1.92
N ALA A 202 -14.23 9.43 1.82
CA ALA A 202 -13.40 9.40 0.61
C ALA A 202 -12.77 8.01 0.39
N TRP A 203 -12.42 7.31 1.46
CA TRP A 203 -11.92 5.93 1.40
C TRP A 203 -13.03 4.97 0.94
N THR A 204 -14.25 5.11 1.48
CA THR A 204 -15.43 4.35 1.04
C THR A 204 -15.70 4.54 -0.45
N ASP A 205 -15.80 5.80 -0.90
CA ASP A 205 -16.04 6.12 -2.31
C ASP A 205 -14.94 5.58 -3.22
N PHE A 206 -13.69 5.55 -2.74
CA PHE A 206 -12.56 4.99 -3.47
C PHE A 206 -12.68 3.47 -3.63
N ALA A 207 -13.06 2.74 -2.58
CA ALA A 207 -13.34 1.31 -2.67
C ALA A 207 -14.55 1.03 -3.60
N ASP A 208 -15.62 1.81 -3.46
CA ASP A 208 -16.86 1.66 -4.25
C ASP A 208 -16.65 1.94 -5.74
N TYR A 209 -15.71 2.81 -6.11
CA TYR A 209 -15.32 3.01 -7.50
C TYR A 209 -14.85 1.69 -8.16
N TRP A 210 -14.17 0.84 -7.40
CA TRP A 210 -13.67 -0.45 -7.86
C TRP A 210 -14.72 -1.56 -7.77
N LEU A 211 -15.47 -1.63 -6.66
CA LEU A 211 -16.18 -2.83 -6.21
C LEU A 211 -17.72 -2.80 -6.34
N LYS A 212 -18.32 -1.66 -6.67
CA LYS A 212 -19.78 -1.60 -6.89
C LYS A 212 -20.20 -2.39 -8.14
N ASP A 213 -21.50 -2.68 -8.25
CA ASP A 213 -22.10 -3.19 -9.49
C ASP A 213 -21.82 -2.24 -10.67
N GLY A 214 -21.32 -2.79 -11.78
CA GLY A 214 -20.82 -2.01 -12.92
C GLY A 214 -19.51 -1.25 -12.66
N GLY A 215 -18.84 -1.50 -11.53
CA GLY A 215 -17.50 -1.03 -11.22
C GLY A 215 -16.41 -1.79 -11.99
N VAL A 216 -15.15 -1.42 -11.76
CA VAL A 216 -14.01 -1.96 -12.53
C VAL A 216 -13.85 -3.48 -12.34
N VAL A 217 -14.09 -4.00 -11.14
CA VAL A 217 -14.00 -5.46 -10.88
C VAL A 217 -15.09 -6.22 -11.61
N ASP A 218 -16.32 -5.68 -11.65
CA ASP A 218 -17.44 -6.29 -12.38
C ASP A 218 -17.17 -6.34 -13.89
N VAL A 219 -16.67 -5.22 -14.45
CA VAL A 219 -16.27 -5.16 -15.87
C VAL A 219 -15.13 -6.14 -16.17
N LEU A 220 -14.14 -6.26 -15.29
CA LEU A 220 -13.05 -7.23 -15.41
C LEU A 220 -13.58 -8.67 -15.38
N ASP A 221 -14.44 -8.99 -14.43
CA ASP A 221 -15.03 -10.32 -14.27
C ASP A 221 -15.83 -10.73 -15.51
N GLN A 222 -16.65 -9.82 -16.03
CA GLN A 222 -17.44 -10.02 -17.25
C GLN A 222 -16.55 -10.16 -18.49
N THR A 223 -15.48 -9.35 -18.59
CA THR A 223 -14.52 -9.44 -19.71
C THR A 223 -13.82 -10.80 -19.74
N ILE A 224 -13.42 -11.31 -18.57
CA ILE A 224 -12.84 -12.66 -18.44
C ILE A 224 -13.90 -13.72 -18.75
N SER A 225 -15.15 -13.56 -18.29
CA SER A 225 -16.25 -14.49 -18.61
C SER A 225 -16.44 -14.61 -20.12
N ASN A 226 -16.51 -13.46 -20.81
CA ASN A 226 -16.63 -13.38 -22.26
C ASN A 226 -15.42 -14.06 -22.95
N ALA A 227 -14.20 -13.80 -22.49
CA ALA A 227 -12.99 -14.44 -23.02
C ALA A 227 -13.00 -15.97 -22.84
N LYS A 228 -13.44 -16.48 -21.69
CA LYS A 228 -13.57 -17.93 -21.44
C LYS A 228 -14.46 -18.64 -22.47
N THR A 229 -15.50 -17.97 -22.98
CA THR A 229 -16.36 -18.53 -24.04
C THR A 229 -15.66 -18.70 -25.38
N ARG A 230 -14.62 -17.90 -25.65
CA ARG A 230 -13.87 -17.89 -26.91
C ARG A 230 -12.64 -18.79 -26.86
N ILE A 231 -11.86 -18.71 -25.78
CA ILE A 231 -10.53 -19.35 -25.68
C ILE A 231 -10.42 -20.40 -24.57
N GLY A 232 -11.52 -20.73 -23.89
CA GLY A 232 -11.53 -21.69 -22.79
C GLY A 232 -10.97 -21.10 -21.48
N ARG A 233 -10.87 -21.90 -20.42
CA ARG A 233 -10.41 -21.42 -19.10
C ARG A 233 -8.87 -21.33 -19.06
N PRO A 234 -8.29 -20.30 -18.40
CA PRO A 234 -6.86 -20.29 -18.11
C PRO A 234 -6.50 -21.40 -17.11
N SER A 235 -5.22 -21.76 -17.05
CA SER A 235 -4.66 -22.66 -16.03
C SER A 235 -4.62 -22.05 -14.62
N PHE A 236 -4.89 -20.76 -14.51
CA PHE A 236 -4.90 -19.98 -13.28
C PHE A 236 -6.26 -19.28 -13.12
N ARG A 237 -6.59 -18.90 -11.87
CA ARG A 237 -7.63 -17.89 -11.60
C ARG A 237 -6.98 -16.51 -11.65
N HIS A 238 -7.66 -15.50 -12.21
CA HIS A 238 -7.14 -14.13 -12.22
C HIS A 238 -7.21 -13.52 -10.81
N LYS A 239 -6.27 -12.63 -10.50
CA LYS A 239 -6.16 -12.02 -9.17
C LYS A 239 -6.43 -10.54 -9.24
N VAL A 240 -7.03 -10.00 -8.19
CA VAL A 240 -7.19 -8.56 -7.99
C VAL A 240 -6.49 -8.14 -6.71
N VAL A 241 -5.74 -7.05 -6.79
CA VAL A 241 -5.11 -6.38 -5.65
C VAL A 241 -5.72 -5.00 -5.51
N ILE A 242 -6.16 -4.63 -4.31
CA ILE A 242 -6.80 -3.35 -4.02
C ILE A 242 -5.85 -2.43 -3.28
N THR A 243 -5.68 -1.21 -3.79
CA THR A 243 -4.89 -0.15 -3.15
C THR A 243 -5.52 0.30 -1.82
N MET A 244 -4.70 0.43 -0.78
CA MET A 244 -5.12 1.03 0.49
C MET A 244 -4.69 2.51 0.56
N PRO A 245 -5.63 3.44 0.87
CA PRO A 245 -5.28 4.83 1.17
C PRO A 245 -4.34 4.95 2.37
N ASP A 246 -3.43 5.93 2.38
CA ASP A 246 -2.56 6.20 3.51
C ASP A 246 -3.34 6.78 4.71
N PRO A 247 -3.17 6.28 5.95
CA PRO A 247 -3.72 6.88 7.17
C PRO A 247 -2.88 8.10 7.56
N ILE A 248 -2.97 9.17 6.77
CA ILE A 248 -2.13 10.37 6.94
C ILE A 248 -2.41 11.03 8.29
N MET A 249 -1.39 11.22 9.12
CA MET A 249 -1.55 11.73 10.50
C MET A 249 -2.35 13.03 10.63
N LEU A 250 -2.25 13.92 9.65
CA LEU A 250 -2.80 15.28 9.67
C LEU A 250 -3.82 15.48 8.54
N GLU A 251 -4.87 16.25 8.82
CA GLU A 251 -5.87 16.64 7.80
C GLU A 251 -5.23 17.40 6.64
N TYR A 252 -4.24 18.24 6.94
CA TYR A 252 -3.39 18.91 5.95
C TYR A 252 -1.94 18.69 6.36
N PHE A 253 -1.23 17.76 5.70
CA PHE A 253 0.11 17.35 6.16
C PHE A 253 1.17 18.47 6.13
N THR A 254 0.96 19.53 5.35
CA THR A 254 1.80 20.73 5.34
C THR A 254 1.51 21.70 6.49
N ASP A 255 0.34 21.59 7.14
CA ASP A 255 -0.05 22.38 8.30
C ASP A 255 0.00 21.54 9.58
N LYS A 256 1.02 21.79 10.40
CA LYS A 256 1.23 21.10 11.68
C LYS A 256 0.16 21.39 12.74
N GLY A 257 -0.64 22.44 12.55
CA GLY A 257 -1.76 22.78 13.42
C GLY A 257 -3.08 22.14 13.00
N SER A 258 -3.10 21.43 11.86
CA SER A 258 -4.31 20.78 11.38
C SER A 258 -4.71 19.58 12.23
N SER A 259 -5.98 19.20 12.13
CA SER A 259 -6.58 18.16 12.96
C SER A 259 -5.95 16.78 12.72
N THR A 260 -5.87 15.97 13.77
CA THR A 260 -5.55 14.54 13.72
C THR A 260 -6.79 13.66 13.83
N THR A 261 -7.95 14.25 14.13
CA THR A 261 -9.24 13.55 14.33
C THR A 261 -10.21 13.81 13.18
N TYR A 262 -9.69 13.94 11.95
CA TYR A 262 -10.45 14.35 10.77
C TYR A 262 -11.02 13.18 9.97
N TRP A 263 -10.40 11.99 10.08
CA TRP A 263 -10.65 10.88 9.17
C TRP A 263 -12.08 10.34 9.31
N GLY A 264 -12.50 10.01 10.53
CA GLY A 264 -13.82 9.43 10.78
C GLY A 264 -13.89 8.70 12.11
N SER A 265 -14.81 7.75 12.19
CA SER A 265 -15.07 6.98 13.41
C SER A 265 -15.16 5.49 13.11
N VAL A 266 -14.70 4.68 14.07
CA VAL A 266 -14.90 3.23 14.09
C VAL A 266 -15.55 2.90 15.44
N HIS A 267 -16.67 2.19 15.40
CA HIS A 267 -17.52 1.89 16.57
C HIS A 267 -17.90 3.13 17.39
N ASP A 268 -18.42 4.18 16.73
CA ASP A 268 -18.81 5.46 17.35
C ASP A 268 -17.68 6.23 18.06
N ARG A 269 -16.44 5.73 18.02
CA ARG A 269 -15.25 6.43 18.50
C ARG A 269 -14.57 7.14 17.34
N THR A 270 -14.47 8.46 17.43
CA THR A 270 -13.62 9.25 16.53
C THR A 270 -12.16 8.83 16.69
N LEU A 271 -11.53 8.50 15.57
CA LEU A 271 -10.12 8.09 15.55
C LEU A 271 -9.21 9.30 15.59
N ASP A 272 -8.09 9.19 16.31
CA ASP A 272 -7.04 10.19 16.40
C ASP A 272 -5.74 9.62 15.82
N PHE A 273 -5.39 10.06 14.61
CA PHE A 273 -4.22 9.57 13.89
C PHE A 273 -2.87 10.06 14.45
N GLN A 274 -2.88 10.83 15.55
CA GLN A 274 -1.68 10.95 16.38
C GLN A 274 -1.28 9.61 17.02
N ASN A 275 -2.25 8.71 17.20
CA ASN A 275 -2.06 7.38 17.78
C ASN A 275 -1.94 6.32 16.67
N THR A 276 -0.82 5.59 16.65
CA THR A 276 -0.60 4.54 15.64
C THR A 276 -1.65 3.43 15.67
N ALA A 277 -2.18 3.08 16.86
CA ALA A 277 -3.24 2.09 16.98
C ALA A 277 -4.51 2.51 16.21
N ASP A 278 -4.84 3.80 16.21
CA ASP A 278 -6.01 4.32 15.48
C ASP A 278 -5.77 4.30 13.96
N GLN A 279 -4.54 4.54 13.51
CA GLN A 279 -4.17 4.40 12.09
C GLN A 279 -4.29 2.94 11.62
N VAL A 280 -3.86 1.98 12.45
CA VAL A 280 -3.99 0.54 12.17
C VAL A 280 -5.46 0.13 12.16
N LEU A 281 -6.26 0.62 13.10
CA LEU A 281 -7.69 0.34 13.15
C LEU A 281 -8.43 0.90 11.92
N ALA A 282 -8.04 2.07 11.40
CA ALA A 282 -8.58 2.59 10.15
C ALA A 282 -8.26 1.68 8.94
N TYR A 283 -7.07 1.07 8.92
CA TYR A 283 -6.74 0.07 7.90
C TYR A 283 -7.53 -1.22 8.04
N GLN A 284 -7.66 -1.75 9.26
CA GLN A 284 -8.49 -2.94 9.53
C GLN A 284 -9.92 -2.71 9.04
N TRP A 285 -10.48 -1.53 9.37
CA TRP A 285 -11.80 -1.13 8.90
C TRP A 285 -11.89 -1.09 7.36
N TYR A 286 -10.91 -0.49 6.68
CA TYR A 286 -10.91 -0.39 5.22
C TYR A 286 -10.78 -1.77 4.54
N ILE A 287 -9.88 -2.62 5.06
CA ILE A 287 -9.68 -3.99 4.59
C ILE A 287 -10.98 -4.79 4.72
N ASN A 288 -11.64 -4.72 5.88
CA ASN A 288 -12.90 -5.41 6.11
C ASN A 288 -14.01 -4.88 5.20
N TYR A 289 -14.07 -3.56 5.00
CA TYR A 289 -15.01 -2.95 4.06
C TYR A 289 -14.82 -3.46 2.63
N VAL A 290 -13.56 -3.52 2.16
CA VAL A 290 -13.23 -4.07 0.83
C VAL A 290 -13.63 -5.54 0.71
N ILE A 291 -13.36 -6.34 1.74
CA ILE A 291 -13.76 -7.76 1.77
C ILE A 291 -15.29 -7.89 1.73
N GLU A 292 -16.02 -7.09 2.53
CA GLU A 292 -17.48 -7.09 2.55
C GLU A 292 -18.07 -6.70 1.18
N GLN A 293 -17.53 -5.67 0.50
CA GLN A 293 -17.97 -5.31 -0.85
C GLN A 293 -17.63 -6.40 -1.87
N TRP A 294 -16.47 -7.05 -1.73
CA TRP A 294 -16.08 -8.17 -2.58
C TRP A 294 -17.05 -9.36 -2.44
N GLU A 295 -17.43 -9.71 -1.21
CA GLU A 295 -18.41 -10.77 -0.93
C GLU A 295 -19.80 -10.43 -1.45
N LYS A 296 -20.20 -9.15 -1.42
CA LYS A 296 -21.46 -8.70 -2.05
C LYS A 296 -21.41 -8.82 -3.58
N LEU A 297 -20.32 -8.38 -4.21
CA LEU A 297 -20.15 -8.44 -5.66
C LEU A 297 -20.09 -9.88 -6.19
N THR A 298 -19.55 -10.81 -5.40
CA THR A 298 -19.45 -12.25 -5.71
C THR A 298 -18.84 -12.55 -7.10
N PRO A 299 -17.64 -12.02 -7.45
CA PRO A 299 -17.05 -12.22 -8.77
C PRO A 299 -16.70 -13.71 -9.02
N GLN A 300 -16.97 -14.18 -10.24
CA GLN A 300 -16.89 -15.61 -10.59
C GLN A 300 -15.55 -16.03 -11.20
N ASN A 301 -14.80 -15.07 -11.73
CA ASN A 301 -13.63 -15.28 -12.57
C ASN A 301 -12.33 -14.77 -11.96
N VAL A 302 -12.42 -13.81 -11.04
CA VAL A 302 -11.31 -13.27 -10.27
C VAL A 302 -11.37 -13.69 -8.79
N GLU A 303 -10.25 -13.61 -8.09
CA GLU A 303 -10.17 -13.67 -6.62
C GLU A 303 -9.46 -12.44 -6.06
N LEU A 304 -9.84 -11.99 -4.87
CA LEU A 304 -9.11 -10.96 -4.14
C LEU A 304 -7.81 -11.59 -3.62
N ALA A 305 -6.66 -11.11 -4.08
CA ALA A 305 -5.35 -11.63 -3.71
C ALA A 305 -4.71 -10.87 -2.55
N GLY A 306 -5.14 -9.64 -2.31
CA GLY A 306 -4.68 -8.84 -1.20
C GLY A 306 -4.68 -7.35 -1.50
N PHE A 307 -3.76 -6.65 -0.85
CA PHE A 307 -3.79 -5.20 -0.74
C PHE A 307 -2.46 -4.57 -1.09
N TYR A 308 -2.52 -3.35 -1.61
CA TYR A 308 -1.36 -2.60 -2.08
C TYR A 308 -1.12 -1.33 -1.28
N ILE A 309 0.14 -1.07 -0.95
CA ILE A 309 0.58 0.12 -0.23
C ILE A 309 0.72 1.27 -1.23
N LEU A 310 -0.10 2.31 -1.10
CA LEU A 310 -0.13 3.42 -2.06
C LEU A 310 1.14 4.30 -2.01
N SER A 311 1.66 4.57 -0.82
CA SER A 311 2.90 5.36 -0.66
C SER A 311 4.10 4.66 -1.32
N GLU A 312 4.73 5.30 -2.31
CA GLU A 312 5.96 4.79 -2.96
C GLU A 312 7.24 4.97 -2.11
N ILE A 313 7.11 5.58 -0.91
CA ILE A 313 8.20 5.75 0.07
C ILE A 313 7.74 5.25 1.44
N LEU A 314 8.50 4.31 2.01
CA LEU A 314 8.24 3.73 3.33
C LEU A 314 9.39 4.05 4.29
N VAL A 315 9.22 5.09 5.10
CA VAL A 315 10.29 5.55 5.99
C VAL A 315 10.25 4.84 7.35
N ALA A 316 11.40 4.28 7.77
CA ALA A 316 11.65 3.84 9.15
C ALA A 316 12.86 4.55 9.82
N LYS A 317 13.63 5.33 9.06
CA LYS A 317 14.83 6.03 9.53
C LYS A 317 14.51 7.54 9.70
N PRO A 318 15.03 8.25 10.73
CA PRO A 318 14.82 9.69 10.91
C PRO A 318 15.30 10.60 9.77
N SER A 319 15.84 10.01 8.69
CA SER A 319 16.35 10.67 7.49
C SER A 319 15.34 10.77 6.35
N GLY A 320 14.25 10.00 6.37
CA GLY A 320 13.35 9.96 5.22
C GLY A 320 12.37 11.13 5.16
N TRP A 321 11.88 11.40 3.95
CA TRP A 321 10.97 12.51 3.70
C TRP A 321 9.67 12.37 4.51
N ASN A 322 9.32 13.41 5.26
CA ASN A 322 8.13 13.43 6.13
C ASN A 322 8.01 12.26 7.14
N TYR A 323 9.12 11.64 7.57
CA TYR A 323 9.11 10.48 8.49
C TYR A 323 8.25 10.69 9.76
N LYS A 324 8.17 11.92 10.27
CA LYS A 324 7.35 12.26 11.46
C LYS A 324 5.84 12.14 11.22
N TYR A 325 5.40 12.13 9.96
CA TYR A 325 4.01 11.99 9.52
C TYR A 325 3.74 10.66 8.82
N LYS A 326 4.79 9.84 8.59
CA LYS A 326 4.73 8.51 7.98
C LYS A 326 5.47 7.52 8.87
N ARG A 327 4.74 6.77 9.69
CA ARG A 327 5.30 5.76 10.61
C ARG A 327 5.00 4.35 10.12
N TRP A 328 5.33 4.09 8.86
CA TRP A 328 5.11 2.78 8.23
C TRP A 328 5.81 1.65 8.99
N ASP A 329 6.95 1.94 9.61
CA ASP A 329 7.68 1.05 10.52
C ASP A 329 6.85 0.56 11.73
N LYS A 330 5.80 1.29 12.10
CA LYS A 330 4.89 0.96 13.19
C LYS A 330 3.52 0.49 12.73
N ILE A 331 3.14 0.83 11.50
CA ILE A 331 1.80 0.55 10.96
C ILE A 331 1.82 -0.74 10.15
N LEU A 332 2.69 -0.86 9.15
CA LEU A 332 2.65 -1.94 8.18
C LEU A 332 2.88 -3.34 8.76
N PRO A 333 3.80 -3.57 9.72
CA PRO A 333 3.94 -4.90 10.32
C PRO A 333 2.65 -5.42 10.97
N LEU A 334 1.87 -4.51 11.57
CA LEU A 334 0.58 -4.83 12.21
C LEU A 334 -0.49 -5.14 11.16
N VAL A 335 -0.52 -4.38 10.07
CA VAL A 335 -1.42 -4.59 8.93
C VAL A 335 -1.08 -5.88 8.18
N ALA A 336 0.21 -6.15 7.94
CA ALA A 336 0.69 -7.37 7.32
C ALA A 336 0.27 -8.60 8.15
N SER A 337 0.49 -8.57 9.47
CA SER A 337 0.03 -9.63 10.38
C SER A 337 -1.48 -9.86 10.27
N TYR A 338 -2.29 -8.80 10.19
CA TYR A 338 -3.74 -8.90 10.00
C TYR A 338 -4.11 -9.59 8.68
N LEU A 339 -3.47 -9.18 7.58
CA LEU A 339 -3.70 -9.74 6.25
C LEU A 339 -3.24 -11.22 6.16
N HIS A 340 -2.10 -11.56 6.75
CA HIS A 340 -1.51 -12.90 6.70
C HIS A 340 -2.32 -13.95 7.47
N GLU A 341 -3.00 -13.56 8.55
CA GLU A 341 -3.98 -14.43 9.23
C GLU A 341 -5.16 -14.78 8.30
N MET A 342 -5.60 -13.80 7.49
CA MET A 342 -6.65 -13.99 6.48
C MET A 342 -6.13 -14.54 5.15
N LYS A 343 -4.81 -14.80 5.05
CA LYS A 343 -4.12 -15.25 3.83
C LYS A 343 -4.26 -14.30 2.64
N TYR A 344 -4.34 -13.01 2.90
CA TYR A 344 -4.18 -11.96 1.88
C TYR A 344 -2.73 -11.47 1.85
N GLY A 345 -2.24 -11.13 0.65
CA GLY A 345 -0.90 -10.57 0.49
C GLY A 345 -0.87 -9.05 0.68
N LEU A 346 0.30 -8.54 1.05
CA LEU A 346 0.64 -7.12 1.08
C LEU A 346 1.72 -6.83 0.03
N TYR A 347 1.44 -5.87 -0.84
CA TYR A 347 2.24 -5.61 -2.04
C TYR A 347 2.72 -4.16 -2.13
N TRP A 348 3.88 -3.93 -2.73
CA TRP A 348 4.47 -2.59 -2.83
C TRP A 348 5.37 -2.38 -4.05
N ILE A 349 5.35 -1.16 -4.61
CA ILE A 349 6.22 -0.76 -5.73
C ILE A 349 6.93 0.55 -5.34
N PRO A 350 8.17 0.49 -4.80
CA PRO A 350 8.99 1.67 -4.57
C PRO A 350 9.61 2.22 -5.86
N TYR A 351 9.67 3.54 -5.97
CA TYR A 351 10.50 4.20 -6.97
C TYR A 351 12.00 3.95 -6.73
N TYR A 352 12.82 4.22 -7.75
CA TYR A 352 14.27 4.04 -7.71
C TYR A 352 14.93 4.74 -6.51
N GLN A 353 15.51 3.96 -5.59
CA GLN A 353 16.12 4.42 -4.34
C GLN A 353 15.16 5.08 -3.33
N ALA A 354 13.86 4.79 -3.40
CA ALA A 354 12.89 5.25 -2.40
C ALA A 354 13.25 4.73 -1.00
N ASP A 355 13.13 5.57 0.04
CA ASP A 355 13.33 5.09 1.41
C ASP A 355 12.41 3.89 1.70
N GLY A 356 12.97 2.85 2.32
CA GLY A 356 12.24 1.62 2.66
C GLY A 356 12.38 0.49 1.65
N TYR A 357 12.98 0.72 0.48
CA TYR A 357 13.18 -0.33 -0.53
C TYR A 357 13.93 -1.56 0.00
N ASP A 358 14.70 -1.40 1.09
CA ASP A 358 15.50 -2.39 1.78
C ASP A 358 14.77 -3.06 2.97
N MET A 359 13.46 -2.84 3.14
CA MET A 359 12.71 -3.20 4.35
C MET A 359 11.51 -4.14 4.13
N THR A 360 11.45 -4.82 2.98
CA THR A 360 10.33 -5.69 2.60
C THR A 360 10.00 -6.75 3.66
N GLU A 361 11.01 -7.42 4.21
CA GLU A 361 10.83 -8.46 5.24
C GLU A 361 10.35 -7.84 6.56
N GLU A 362 11.00 -6.76 7.02
CA GLU A 362 10.66 -6.10 8.29
C GLU A 362 9.25 -5.49 8.30
N LEU A 363 8.75 -5.08 7.13
CA LEU A 363 7.42 -4.52 6.96
C LEU A 363 6.34 -5.57 6.69
N GLY A 364 6.71 -6.85 6.54
CA GLY A 364 5.79 -7.95 6.24
C GLY A 364 5.21 -7.91 4.83
N ILE A 365 5.93 -7.31 3.87
CA ILE A 365 5.49 -7.19 2.48
C ILE A 365 5.83 -8.49 1.75
N ASP A 366 4.84 -9.08 1.08
CA ASP A 366 4.98 -10.37 0.38
C ASP A 366 5.73 -10.23 -0.94
N TYR A 367 5.34 -9.26 -1.77
CA TYR A 367 6.04 -8.94 -3.01
C TYR A 367 6.32 -7.44 -3.13
N THR A 368 7.56 -7.15 -3.50
CA THR A 368 8.02 -5.81 -3.85
C THR A 368 8.54 -5.81 -5.29
N TRP A 369 8.17 -4.82 -6.10
CA TRP A 369 8.77 -4.60 -7.42
C TRP A 369 9.48 -3.26 -7.43
N ILE A 370 10.77 -3.25 -7.75
CA ILE A 370 11.47 -1.97 -7.92
C ILE A 370 10.96 -1.31 -9.20
N GLN A 371 10.46 -0.09 -9.08
CA GLN A 371 10.21 0.80 -10.20
C GLN A 371 11.53 1.49 -10.60
N PRO A 372 12.08 1.21 -11.80
CA PRO A 372 13.32 1.84 -12.24
C PRO A 372 13.17 3.33 -12.57
N ASN A 373 11.95 3.82 -12.84
CA ASN A 373 11.62 5.17 -13.28
C ASN A 373 12.40 5.64 -14.52
N LYS A 374 12.96 4.73 -15.31
CA LYS A 374 13.78 5.08 -16.48
C LYS A 374 12.95 5.60 -17.63
N TYR A 375 11.71 5.14 -17.77
CA TYR A 375 10.80 5.60 -18.83
C TYR A 375 10.54 7.11 -18.78
N TRP A 376 10.50 7.67 -17.56
CA TRP A 376 10.15 9.08 -17.34
C TRP A 376 11.35 10.04 -17.39
N ASP A 377 12.58 9.54 -17.41
CA ASP A 377 13.77 10.38 -17.51
C ASP A 377 13.91 10.98 -18.92
N TYR A 378 14.67 12.06 -19.04
CA TYR A 378 15.05 12.68 -20.31
C TYR A 378 16.43 12.18 -20.72
N PRO A 379 16.77 12.15 -22.02
CA PRO A 379 18.03 11.57 -22.51
C PRO A 379 19.29 12.04 -21.78
N GLU A 380 19.34 13.29 -21.33
CA GLU A 380 20.48 13.86 -20.58
C GLU A 380 20.56 13.37 -19.12
N LYS A 381 19.45 12.90 -18.54
CA LYS A 381 19.36 12.34 -17.18
C LYS A 381 19.23 10.81 -17.14
N GLU A 382 18.87 10.19 -18.25
CA GLU A 382 18.72 8.73 -18.43
C GLU A 382 19.97 7.96 -17.99
N GLN A 383 21.14 8.63 -18.02
CA GLN A 383 22.43 8.14 -17.52
C GLN A 383 22.56 8.08 -15.98
N LYS A 384 21.63 8.65 -15.20
CA LYS A 384 21.76 8.71 -13.72
C LYS A 384 21.18 7.49 -13.01
N LYS A 385 20.08 6.90 -13.52
CA LYS A 385 19.53 5.66 -12.96
C LYS A 385 20.26 4.46 -13.54
N ASN A 386 20.72 3.54 -12.71
CA ASN A 386 21.62 2.48 -13.13
C ASN A 386 20.93 1.11 -13.06
N TRP A 387 20.84 0.40 -14.18
CA TRP A 387 20.35 -0.99 -14.24
C TRP A 387 21.10 -1.91 -13.27
N SER A 388 22.41 -1.74 -13.12
CA SER A 388 23.21 -2.50 -12.16
C SER A 388 22.76 -2.28 -10.72
N TRP A 389 22.28 -1.08 -10.37
CA TRP A 389 21.72 -0.83 -9.04
C TRP A 389 20.39 -1.56 -8.89
N VAL A 390 19.48 -1.43 -9.89
CA VAL A 390 18.17 -2.10 -9.89
C VAL A 390 18.33 -3.60 -9.69
N PHE A 391 19.15 -4.26 -10.52
CA PHE A 391 19.35 -5.71 -10.45
C PHE A 391 20.13 -6.13 -9.19
N SER A 392 21.08 -5.33 -8.69
CA SER A 392 21.73 -5.63 -7.40
C SER A 392 20.72 -5.60 -6.26
N THR A 393 19.81 -4.62 -6.25
CA THR A 393 18.74 -4.51 -5.26
C THR A 393 17.80 -5.70 -5.35
N MET A 394 17.33 -6.04 -6.56
CA MET A 394 16.49 -7.23 -6.77
C MET A 394 17.14 -8.53 -6.28
N ASN A 395 18.42 -8.73 -6.58
CA ASN A 395 19.16 -9.92 -6.12
C ASN A 395 19.36 -9.94 -4.60
N THR A 396 19.50 -8.77 -3.96
CA THR A 396 19.77 -8.67 -2.52
C THR A 396 18.51 -8.94 -1.70
N TYR A 397 17.37 -8.40 -2.14
CA TYR A 397 16.12 -8.41 -1.35
C TYR A 397 15.00 -9.28 -1.95
N GLY A 398 15.25 -9.92 -3.10
CA GLY A 398 14.26 -10.80 -3.75
C GLY A 398 13.19 -10.07 -4.55
N HIS A 399 13.41 -8.79 -4.90
CA HIS A 399 12.40 -7.97 -5.57
C HIS A 399 12.15 -8.38 -7.03
N GLY A 400 10.92 -8.11 -7.48
CA GLY A 400 10.59 -8.00 -8.89
C GLY A 400 10.99 -6.66 -9.48
N MET A 401 10.59 -6.43 -10.73
CA MET A 401 10.78 -5.14 -11.41
C MET A 401 9.46 -4.67 -12.03
N GLU A 402 9.17 -3.38 -11.91
CA GLU A 402 8.10 -2.75 -12.69
C GLU A 402 8.63 -2.35 -14.08
N ILE A 403 7.79 -2.57 -15.10
CA ILE A 403 7.96 -2.06 -16.46
C ILE A 403 7.01 -0.88 -16.64
N GLU A 404 7.54 0.24 -17.11
CA GLU A 404 6.79 1.49 -17.23
C GLU A 404 6.72 1.90 -18.70
N PHE A 405 5.51 2.27 -19.16
CA PHE A 405 5.29 2.98 -20.40
C PHE A 405 3.94 3.70 -20.39
N GLU A 406 3.71 4.61 -21.33
CA GLU A 406 2.56 5.52 -21.27
C GLU A 406 1.94 5.81 -22.63
N GLY A 407 0.61 5.98 -22.62
CA GLY A 407 -0.20 6.30 -23.78
C GLY A 407 -0.36 7.82 -23.98
N SER A 408 -1.49 8.22 -24.52
CA SER A 408 -1.78 9.62 -24.88
C SER A 408 -2.51 10.41 -23.79
N HIS A 409 -2.85 9.75 -22.69
CA HIS A 409 -3.60 10.30 -21.55
C HIS A 409 -2.80 10.28 -20.24
N GLY A 410 -1.48 10.17 -20.39
CA GLY A 410 -0.55 10.01 -19.30
C GLY A 410 -0.17 11.27 -18.55
N GLU A 411 0.58 11.06 -17.48
CA GLU A 411 1.25 12.12 -16.77
C GLU A 411 2.29 12.79 -17.67
N ALA A 412 2.31 14.12 -17.63
CA ALA A 412 3.33 14.87 -18.33
C ALA A 412 4.70 14.51 -17.72
N GLY A 413 5.65 14.10 -18.57
CA GLY A 413 6.97 13.67 -18.09
C GLY A 413 7.69 14.78 -17.31
N TRP A 414 8.67 14.41 -16.49
CA TRP A 414 9.32 15.30 -15.51
C TRP A 414 9.86 16.66 -16.02
N SER A 415 10.15 16.83 -17.32
CA SER A 415 10.57 18.12 -17.90
C SER A 415 9.50 19.19 -17.85
N GLN A 416 8.23 18.82 -17.65
CA GLN A 416 7.18 19.82 -17.48
C GLN A 416 7.45 20.78 -16.32
N TRP A 417 8.24 20.32 -15.33
CA TRP A 417 8.60 21.05 -14.12
C TRP A 417 9.98 21.73 -14.21
N GLU A 418 10.71 21.57 -15.32
CA GLU A 418 12.04 22.14 -15.50
C GLU A 418 12.02 23.35 -16.44
N GLU A 419 12.32 24.52 -15.89
CA GLU A 419 12.42 25.75 -16.66
C GLU A 419 13.56 25.66 -17.70
N GLY A 420 13.24 25.92 -18.97
CA GLY A 420 14.21 25.92 -20.07
C GLY A 420 14.48 24.56 -20.71
N VAL A 421 13.85 23.47 -20.24
CA VAL A 421 13.92 22.15 -20.88
C VAL A 421 12.75 21.97 -21.84
N ALA A 422 13.01 21.50 -23.07
CA ALA A 422 11.96 21.21 -24.03
C ALA A 422 11.06 20.08 -23.50
N ARG A 423 9.74 20.33 -23.42
CA ARG A 423 8.77 19.32 -23.01
C ARG A 423 8.80 18.16 -24.02
N THR A 424 8.99 16.93 -23.54
CA THR A 424 8.88 15.72 -24.37
C THR A 424 7.65 14.91 -23.95
N SER A 425 7.05 14.19 -24.91
CA SER A 425 5.92 13.33 -24.62
C SER A 425 6.42 12.00 -24.10
N SER A 426 5.76 11.58 -23.02
CA SER A 426 5.82 10.23 -22.49
C SER A 426 5.06 9.23 -23.35
N SER A 427 4.28 9.66 -24.35
CA SER A 427 3.48 8.75 -25.17
C SER A 427 4.33 7.84 -26.04
N ILE A 428 4.04 6.54 -26.02
CA ILE A 428 4.72 5.53 -26.85
C ILE A 428 4.20 5.49 -28.30
N LEU A 429 3.05 6.11 -28.58
CA LEU A 429 2.32 5.99 -29.86
C LEU A 429 3.01 6.76 -30.99
N GLU A 430 2.95 6.24 -32.22
CA GLU A 430 3.47 6.94 -33.42
C GLU A 430 2.72 8.25 -33.71
N THR A 431 1.43 8.31 -33.39
CA THR A 431 0.56 9.47 -33.64
C THR A 431 -0.07 9.96 -32.34
N VAL A 432 0.00 11.27 -32.11
CA VAL A 432 -0.57 11.95 -30.94
C VAL A 432 -2.10 11.83 -30.97
N ARG A 433 -2.72 11.27 -29.92
CA ARG A 433 -4.17 11.03 -29.90
C ARG A 433 -5.00 12.05 -29.15
N THR A 434 -4.37 12.88 -28.33
CA THR A 434 -5.06 13.89 -27.51
C THR A 434 -4.41 15.25 -27.75
N ASN A 435 -5.17 16.33 -27.52
CA ASN A 435 -4.61 17.69 -27.48
C ASN A 435 -3.95 17.99 -26.13
N ASN A 436 -3.91 17.01 -25.23
CA ASN A 436 -3.41 17.14 -23.87
C ASN A 436 -2.05 16.47 -23.69
N ASP A 437 -1.38 16.13 -24.79
CA ASP A 437 0.00 15.68 -24.70
C ASP A 437 0.86 16.84 -24.19
N ALA A 438 1.77 16.56 -23.26
CA ALA A 438 2.57 17.56 -22.56
C ALA A 438 3.42 18.46 -23.49
N GLN A 439 3.49 18.12 -24.78
CA GLN A 439 4.29 18.78 -25.81
C GLN A 439 3.54 19.86 -26.59
N GLY A 440 2.22 20.02 -26.42
CA GLY A 440 1.44 20.93 -27.24
C GLY A 440 1.39 20.51 -28.72
N THR A 441 1.52 19.21 -28.99
CA THR A 441 1.28 18.69 -30.34
C THR A 441 -0.21 18.48 -30.53
N ALA A 442 -0.71 18.90 -31.68
CA ALA A 442 -2.13 18.72 -31.97
C ALA A 442 -2.43 17.24 -32.20
N LYS A 443 -3.60 16.78 -31.73
CA LYS A 443 -4.14 15.47 -32.08
C LYS A 443 -4.01 15.21 -33.59
N GLY A 444 -3.53 14.01 -33.93
CA GLY A 444 -3.30 13.58 -35.31
C GLY A 444 -1.93 13.96 -35.89
N LYS A 445 -1.03 14.55 -35.10
CA LYS A 445 0.35 14.80 -35.53
C LYS A 445 1.28 13.62 -35.19
N PRO A 446 2.34 13.38 -35.99
CA PRO A 446 3.37 12.41 -35.64
C PRO A 446 4.02 12.77 -34.30
N ASN A 447 4.25 11.75 -33.46
CA ASN A 447 4.96 11.88 -32.20
C ASN A 447 6.47 11.66 -32.43
N PRO A 448 7.31 12.70 -32.32
CA PRO A 448 8.75 12.56 -32.54
C PRO A 448 9.45 11.66 -31.51
N GLN A 449 8.83 11.40 -30.35
CA GLN A 449 9.39 10.59 -29.28
C GLN A 449 8.97 9.11 -29.31
N ALA A 450 8.06 8.73 -30.21
CA ALA A 450 7.53 7.37 -30.28
C ALA A 450 8.65 6.31 -30.40
N ALA A 451 9.62 6.53 -31.29
CA ALA A 451 10.73 5.59 -31.49
C ALA A 451 11.60 5.44 -30.24
N ARG A 452 11.89 6.54 -29.54
CA ARG A 452 12.63 6.53 -28.27
C ARG A 452 11.85 5.79 -27.19
N ASN A 453 10.58 6.11 -27.01
CA ASN A 453 9.76 5.55 -25.94
C ASN A 453 9.50 4.05 -26.15
N LYS A 454 9.37 3.60 -27.40
CA LYS A 454 9.39 2.16 -27.75
C LYS A 454 10.73 1.51 -27.41
N GLN A 455 11.85 2.18 -27.70
CA GLN A 455 13.17 1.67 -27.32
C GLN A 455 13.32 1.57 -25.80
N LEU A 456 12.82 2.53 -25.04
CA LEU A 456 12.82 2.45 -23.58
C LEU A 456 12.09 1.22 -23.07
N LEU A 457 10.89 0.92 -23.58
CA LEU A 457 10.18 -0.32 -23.23
C LEU A 457 11.00 -1.58 -23.57
N ARG A 458 11.67 -1.60 -24.73
CA ARG A 458 12.59 -2.69 -25.09
C ARG A 458 13.76 -2.81 -24.13
N ASP A 459 14.35 -1.70 -23.71
CA ASP A 459 15.48 -1.71 -22.78
C ASP A 459 15.08 -2.35 -21.44
N TYR A 460 13.88 -2.08 -20.90
CA TYR A 460 13.38 -2.78 -19.71
C TYR A 460 13.36 -4.31 -19.92
N MET A 461 12.76 -4.77 -21.02
CA MET A 461 12.62 -6.19 -21.33
C MET A 461 13.97 -6.88 -21.60
N GLU A 462 14.84 -6.23 -22.36
CA GLU A 462 16.16 -6.76 -22.72
C GLU A 462 17.10 -6.80 -21.53
N GLU A 463 17.19 -5.73 -20.74
CA GLU A 463 18.11 -5.68 -19.60
C GLU A 463 17.67 -6.66 -18.51
N PHE A 464 16.36 -6.83 -18.28
CA PHE A 464 15.83 -7.85 -17.38
C PHE A 464 16.19 -9.29 -17.83
N LYS A 465 16.14 -9.57 -19.14
CA LYS A 465 16.62 -10.83 -19.72
C LYS A 465 18.13 -11.00 -19.58
N LYS A 466 18.92 -9.99 -19.96
CA LYS A 466 20.40 -10.01 -19.89
C LYS A 466 20.91 -10.20 -18.46
N ALA A 467 20.23 -9.61 -17.48
CA ALA A 467 20.53 -9.78 -16.05
C ALA A 467 20.09 -11.15 -15.48
N GLY A 468 19.38 -11.97 -16.27
CA GLY A 468 19.01 -13.33 -15.88
C GLY A 468 17.80 -13.42 -14.95
N HIS A 469 16.97 -12.37 -14.89
CA HIS A 469 15.75 -12.30 -14.08
C HIS A 469 14.51 -12.84 -14.80
N TYR A 470 14.50 -12.89 -16.14
CA TYR A 470 13.41 -13.49 -16.92
C TYR A 470 13.25 -14.97 -16.60
N GLY A 471 12.05 -15.39 -16.17
CA GLY A 471 11.78 -16.73 -15.65
C GLY A 471 12.11 -16.95 -14.17
N LYS A 472 12.55 -15.92 -13.44
CA LYS A 472 12.96 -16.04 -12.02
C LYS A 472 12.37 -14.96 -11.11
N SER A 473 12.20 -13.75 -11.62
CA SER A 473 11.68 -12.61 -10.87
C SER A 473 10.32 -12.19 -11.44
N ARG A 474 9.45 -11.69 -10.55
CA ARG A 474 8.11 -11.20 -10.90
C ARG A 474 8.19 -9.87 -11.65
N ILE A 475 7.18 -9.61 -12.47
CA ILE A 475 7.05 -8.37 -13.24
C ILE A 475 5.78 -7.64 -12.78
N ALA A 476 5.89 -6.33 -12.61
CA ALA A 476 4.73 -5.45 -12.57
C ALA A 476 4.73 -4.60 -13.84
N THR A 477 3.58 -4.16 -14.32
CA THR A 477 3.50 -3.25 -15.46
C THR A 477 2.64 -2.05 -15.11
N TYR A 478 3.23 -0.86 -15.22
CA TYR A 478 2.48 0.39 -15.31
C TYR A 478 2.43 0.85 -16.77
N SER A 479 1.25 0.72 -17.38
CA SER A 479 1.00 1.12 -18.77
C SER A 479 0.24 2.45 -18.88
N GLY A 480 0.30 3.25 -17.82
CA GLY A 480 -0.39 4.53 -17.77
C GLY A 480 -1.91 4.42 -17.89
N THR A 481 -2.58 5.52 -18.22
CA THR A 481 -4.05 5.53 -18.23
C THR A 481 -4.63 4.60 -19.29
N ASN A 482 -3.97 4.47 -20.46
CA ASN A 482 -4.63 3.87 -21.63
C ASN A 482 -3.67 3.25 -22.66
N ALA A 483 -2.38 3.08 -22.36
CA ALA A 483 -1.40 2.71 -23.39
C ALA A 483 -1.70 1.34 -24.03
N MET A 484 -2.09 0.35 -23.23
CA MET A 484 -2.42 -1.00 -23.71
C MET A 484 -3.55 -0.96 -24.75
N TYR A 485 -4.67 -0.31 -24.42
CA TYR A 485 -5.77 -0.11 -25.35
C TYR A 485 -5.34 0.65 -26.60
N GLU A 486 -4.58 1.73 -26.44
CA GLU A 486 -4.20 2.58 -27.55
C GLU A 486 -3.25 1.91 -28.53
N LEU A 487 -2.27 1.15 -28.02
CA LEU A 487 -1.37 0.35 -28.85
C LEU A 487 -2.13 -0.78 -29.56
N ALA A 488 -2.96 -1.54 -28.83
CA ALA A 488 -3.71 -2.67 -29.36
C ALA A 488 -4.67 -2.27 -30.49
N THR A 489 -5.30 -1.10 -30.37
CA THR A 489 -6.26 -0.57 -31.35
C THR A 489 -5.63 0.35 -32.39
N SER A 490 -4.29 0.50 -32.40
CA SER A 490 -3.66 1.51 -33.24
C SER A 490 -3.77 1.22 -34.73
N PRO A 491 -4.06 2.23 -35.57
CA PRO A 491 -3.95 2.10 -37.01
C PRO A 491 -2.48 2.03 -37.47
N ASP A 492 -1.54 2.51 -36.65
CA ASP A 492 -0.11 2.48 -36.93
C ASP A 492 0.48 1.09 -36.65
N GLU A 493 1.14 0.49 -37.64
CA GLU A 493 1.66 -0.88 -37.56
C GLU A 493 2.70 -1.06 -36.45
N LYS A 494 3.60 -0.08 -36.28
CA LYS A 494 4.64 -0.11 -35.24
C LYS A 494 4.09 -0.07 -33.82
N ASP A 495 2.92 0.54 -33.62
CA ASP A 495 2.27 0.55 -32.31
C ASP A 495 1.72 -0.85 -31.99
N ARG A 496 1.07 -1.49 -32.97
CA ARG A 496 0.59 -2.88 -32.83
C ARG A 496 1.75 -3.85 -32.65
N GLU A 497 2.84 -3.67 -33.40
CA GLU A 497 4.05 -4.48 -33.25
C GLU A 497 4.62 -4.38 -31.83
N MET A 498 4.71 -3.15 -31.28
CA MET A 498 5.18 -2.94 -29.91
C MET A 498 4.26 -3.60 -28.87
N TYR A 499 2.93 -3.51 -29.05
CA TYR A 499 1.96 -4.20 -28.18
C TYR A 499 2.18 -5.72 -28.17
N LEU A 500 2.31 -6.33 -29.36
CA LEU A 500 2.51 -7.78 -29.47
C LEU A 500 3.87 -8.21 -28.90
N GLU A 501 4.92 -7.42 -29.11
CA GLU A 501 6.25 -7.66 -28.52
C GLU A 501 6.20 -7.66 -26.98
N TYR A 502 5.51 -6.69 -26.38
CA TYR A 502 5.26 -6.67 -24.94
C TYR A 502 4.41 -7.86 -24.48
N CYS A 503 3.32 -8.17 -25.18
CA CYS A 503 2.44 -9.29 -24.80
C CYS A 503 3.20 -10.63 -24.79
N ARG A 504 4.04 -10.88 -25.81
CA ARG A 504 4.93 -12.05 -25.85
C ARG A 504 5.88 -12.10 -24.67
N PHE A 505 6.50 -10.97 -24.32
CA PHE A 505 7.38 -10.91 -23.17
C PHE A 505 6.67 -11.29 -21.86
N ILE A 506 5.39 -10.94 -21.69
CA ILE A 506 4.61 -11.36 -20.51
C ILE A 506 4.24 -12.84 -20.59
N VAL A 507 3.70 -13.32 -21.71
CA VAL A 507 3.16 -14.69 -21.80
C VAL A 507 4.21 -15.78 -21.96
N GLU A 508 5.37 -15.45 -22.53
CA GLU A 508 6.48 -16.38 -22.68
C GLU A 508 7.40 -16.38 -21.45
N ASN A 509 7.07 -15.65 -20.37
CA ASN A 509 7.88 -15.66 -19.15
C ASN A 509 7.77 -17.04 -18.47
N PRO A 510 8.89 -17.78 -18.33
CA PRO A 510 8.86 -19.13 -17.74
C PRO A 510 8.36 -19.19 -16.29
N LEU A 511 8.34 -18.06 -15.57
CA LEU A 511 7.80 -18.00 -14.21
C LEU A 511 6.30 -18.29 -14.15
N ARG A 512 5.59 -18.19 -15.29
CA ARG A 512 4.16 -18.51 -15.41
C ARG A 512 3.84 -20.01 -15.50
N GLN A 513 4.85 -20.84 -15.73
CA GLN A 513 4.68 -22.28 -16.02
C GLN A 513 4.61 -23.14 -14.77
#